data_AF-A0A832UC00-F1
#
_entry.id   AF-A0A832UC00-F1
#
_cell.length_a   1.000
_cell.length_b   1.000
_cell.length_c   1.000
_cell.angle_alpha   90.00
_cell.angle_beta   90.00
_cell.angle_gamma   90.00
#
_symmetry.space_group_name_H-M   'P 1'
#
loop_
_entity.id
_entity.type
_entity.pdbx_description
1 polymer ?
#
loop_
_entity_poly.entity_id
_entity_poly.type
_entity_poly.pdbx_seq_one_letter_code
_entity_poly.pdbx_strand_id
1 'polypeptide(L)'
;MGFIDILRPNIEKLRERRDIPGLIRALESPEEEIRDGAMEALLDCMPDALSPLVSAAVGGNGKRRAAAHAVLGSIGEPAVLPLIECLEGDDPEVSGFAADALVSVGEPAVSSLVALFGTIDEEKSERVVETLAAIGAPAIPGLREGLFSQPYRSRRFVAVTLDRMNARAADDTEDAARRIALGQWKELGSLGDTAVLLLIDLLGEEYYVPRVNAVRTLGQLGDERALPHLKEAASGENPNVRAAAAEALGHFRGEEHLPVLLSACVDEDHFVRQSAAASLDRIGWHPSDDDERVMYFIATRQWKKAAGIGEAAVLPLIRMLRDSDNGIVKGLTDALRSLERYSVGPLEEALNDPDIRVRNAAGEILVSLGHTDLVYRPLIPKVDEGVPGEKKGL
;
A
#
# COMPACT_ATOMS: atom_id res chain seq x y z
N MET A 1 -36.33 -39.17 -49.91
CA MET A 1 -36.51 -37.79 -50.41
C MET A 1 -37.73 -37.19 -49.75
N GLY A 2 -37.56 -36.00 -49.16
CA GLY A 2 -38.65 -35.10 -48.79
C GLY A 2 -39.02 -35.11 -47.30
N PHE A 3 -38.52 -34.11 -46.54
CA PHE A 3 -39.27 -33.20 -45.64
C PHE A 3 -38.44 -32.42 -44.58
N ILE A 4 -37.13 -32.17 -44.78
CA ILE A 4 -36.38 -31.16 -43.99
C ILE A 4 -35.43 -30.35 -44.89
N ASP A 5 -35.98 -29.66 -45.90
CA ASP A 5 -35.16 -28.87 -46.85
C ASP A 5 -35.74 -27.46 -47.12
N ILE A 6 -36.53 -26.91 -46.19
CA ILE A 6 -37.26 -25.64 -46.39
C ILE A 6 -36.76 -24.48 -45.50
N LEU A 7 -35.76 -24.69 -44.63
CA LEU A 7 -35.21 -23.60 -43.83
C LEU A 7 -33.67 -23.59 -43.87
N ARG A 8 -33.08 -23.79 -45.05
CA ARG A 8 -31.68 -23.37 -45.26
C ARG A 8 -31.68 -21.84 -45.23
N PRO A 9 -31.16 -21.17 -44.19
CA PRO A 9 -31.13 -19.72 -44.16
C PRO A 9 -30.33 -19.19 -45.35
N ASN A 10 -30.92 -18.28 -46.12
CA ASN A 10 -30.22 -17.62 -47.21
C ASN A 10 -29.38 -16.48 -46.63
N ILE A 11 -28.09 -16.75 -46.42
CA ILE A 11 -27.13 -15.82 -45.82
C ILE A 11 -27.03 -14.51 -46.62
N GLU A 12 -26.98 -14.57 -47.95
CA GLU A 12 -26.90 -13.37 -48.80
C GLU A 12 -28.08 -12.43 -48.55
N LYS A 13 -29.29 -12.99 -48.48
CA LYS A 13 -30.51 -12.22 -48.22
C LYS A 13 -30.54 -11.64 -46.81
N LEU A 14 -29.99 -12.35 -45.82
CA LEU A 14 -29.88 -11.84 -44.45
C LEU A 14 -28.84 -10.72 -44.36
N ARG A 15 -27.70 -10.86 -45.06
CA ARG A 15 -26.63 -9.86 -45.19
C ARG A 15 -27.13 -8.58 -45.87
N GLU A 16 -27.83 -8.69 -46.99
CA GLU A 16 -28.43 -7.55 -47.71
C GLU A 16 -29.40 -6.75 -46.84
N ARG A 17 -30.16 -7.45 -45.98
CA ARG A 17 -31.15 -6.84 -45.08
C ARG A 17 -30.57 -6.37 -43.76
N ARG A 18 -29.28 -6.65 -43.50
CA ARG A 18 -28.65 -6.48 -42.18
C ARG A 18 -29.49 -7.09 -41.06
N ASP A 19 -30.06 -8.27 -41.29
CA ASP A 19 -30.85 -9.00 -40.29
C ASP A 19 -29.92 -9.67 -39.27
N ILE A 20 -29.33 -8.87 -38.38
CA ILE A 20 -28.38 -9.31 -37.35
C ILE A 20 -28.96 -10.45 -36.48
N PRO A 21 -30.21 -10.40 -35.97
CA PRO A 21 -30.79 -11.52 -35.23
C PRO A 21 -30.97 -12.79 -36.06
N GLY A 22 -31.27 -12.65 -37.36
CA GLY A 22 -31.30 -13.76 -38.32
C GLY A 22 -29.92 -14.39 -38.52
N LEU A 23 -28.89 -13.56 -38.70
CA LEU A 23 -27.51 -13.99 -38.87
C LEU A 23 -26.96 -14.67 -37.60
N ILE A 24 -27.22 -14.14 -36.40
CA ILE A 24 -26.83 -14.78 -35.12
C ILE A 24 -27.48 -16.17 -34.99
N ARG A 25 -28.75 -16.32 -35.39
CA ARG A 25 -29.41 -17.64 -35.41
C ARG A 25 -28.80 -18.58 -36.43
N ALA A 26 -28.35 -18.06 -37.58
CA ALA A 26 -27.72 -18.87 -38.62
C ALA A 26 -26.36 -19.45 -38.18
N LEU A 27 -25.66 -18.82 -37.22
CA LEU A 27 -24.44 -19.39 -36.63
C LEU A 27 -24.69 -20.71 -35.87
N GLU A 28 -25.93 -21.01 -35.47
CA GLU A 28 -26.29 -22.27 -34.81
C GLU A 28 -26.42 -23.44 -35.80
N SER A 29 -26.24 -23.19 -37.10
CA SER A 29 -26.40 -24.18 -38.16
C SER A 29 -25.41 -25.35 -38.02
N PRO A 30 -25.85 -26.60 -38.29
CA PRO A 30 -24.93 -27.73 -38.40
C PRO A 30 -24.01 -27.61 -39.63
N GLU A 31 -24.43 -26.88 -40.67
CA GLU A 31 -23.66 -26.66 -41.90
C GLU A 31 -22.59 -25.59 -41.68
N GLU A 32 -21.32 -25.96 -41.84
CA GLU A 32 -20.16 -25.07 -41.72
C GLU A 32 -20.24 -23.87 -42.67
N GLU A 33 -20.60 -24.10 -43.94
CA GLU A 33 -20.78 -23.05 -44.96
C GLU A 33 -21.77 -21.95 -44.53
N ILE A 34 -22.85 -22.33 -43.84
CA ILE A 34 -23.85 -21.38 -43.33
C ILE A 34 -23.30 -20.58 -42.15
N ARG A 35 -22.53 -21.22 -41.27
CA ARG A 35 -21.91 -20.55 -40.12
C ARG A 35 -20.87 -19.54 -40.58
N ASP A 36 -20.02 -19.92 -41.52
CA ASP A 36 -18.96 -19.05 -42.05
C ASP A 36 -19.56 -17.84 -42.78
N GLY A 37 -20.55 -18.09 -43.65
CA GLY A 37 -21.26 -17.01 -44.32
C GLY A 37 -21.99 -16.07 -43.35
N ALA A 38 -22.60 -16.62 -42.29
CA ALA A 38 -23.24 -15.80 -41.25
C ALA A 38 -22.21 -14.98 -40.46
N MET A 39 -21.05 -15.55 -40.14
CA MET A 39 -19.94 -14.86 -39.48
C MET A 39 -19.42 -13.70 -40.33
N GLU A 40 -19.11 -13.93 -41.61
CA GLU A 40 -18.67 -12.87 -42.53
C GLU A 40 -19.70 -11.74 -42.64
N ALA A 41 -20.98 -12.10 -42.79
CA ALA A 41 -22.06 -11.12 -42.85
C ALA A 41 -22.20 -10.30 -41.55
N LEU A 42 -21.94 -10.90 -40.39
CA LEU A 42 -21.95 -10.20 -39.10
C LEU A 42 -20.76 -9.25 -38.95
N LEU A 43 -19.58 -9.64 -39.42
CA LEU A 43 -18.39 -8.77 -39.44
C LEU A 43 -18.62 -7.53 -40.33
N ASP A 44 -19.29 -7.69 -41.47
CA ASP A 44 -19.67 -6.55 -42.32
C ASP A 44 -20.72 -5.62 -41.70
N CYS A 45 -21.50 -6.14 -40.75
CA CYS A 45 -22.52 -5.37 -40.05
C CYS A 45 -21.96 -4.63 -38.83
N MET A 46 -20.64 -4.65 -38.61
CA MET A 46 -20.02 -3.88 -37.53
C MET A 46 -20.10 -2.37 -37.81
N PRO A 47 -20.33 -1.53 -36.78
CA PRO A 47 -20.40 -1.86 -35.35
C PRO A 47 -21.79 -2.32 -34.86
N ASP A 48 -22.83 -2.25 -35.69
CA ASP A 48 -24.23 -2.50 -35.28
C ASP A 48 -24.44 -3.93 -34.74
N ALA A 49 -23.65 -4.90 -35.21
CA ALA A 49 -23.70 -6.29 -34.75
C ALA A 49 -23.09 -6.52 -33.35
N LEU A 50 -22.28 -5.59 -32.83
CA LEU A 50 -21.50 -5.80 -31.60
C LEU A 50 -22.38 -6.03 -30.37
N SER A 51 -23.31 -5.13 -30.07
CA SER A 51 -24.19 -5.25 -28.90
C SER A 51 -25.08 -6.49 -28.95
N PRO A 52 -25.73 -6.83 -30.09
CA PRO A 52 -26.43 -8.11 -30.25
C PRO A 52 -25.55 -9.34 -30.04
N LEU A 53 -24.28 -9.31 -30.49
CA LEU A 53 -23.33 -10.40 -30.29
C LEU A 53 -22.92 -10.54 -28.83
N VAL A 54 -22.64 -9.45 -28.12
CA VAL A 54 -22.35 -9.46 -26.68
C VAL A 54 -23.54 -10.02 -25.91
N SER A 55 -24.76 -9.58 -26.21
CA SER A 55 -25.98 -10.11 -25.60
C SER A 55 -26.15 -11.62 -25.87
N ALA A 56 -25.85 -12.08 -27.08
CA ALA A 56 -25.87 -13.50 -27.42
C ALA A 56 -24.78 -14.32 -26.71
N ALA A 57 -23.61 -13.72 -26.47
CA ALA A 57 -22.48 -14.33 -25.77
C ALA A 57 -22.71 -14.49 -24.26
N VAL A 58 -23.49 -13.61 -23.63
CA VAL A 58 -23.77 -13.72 -22.18
C VAL A 58 -25.14 -14.32 -21.86
N GLY A 59 -26.15 -14.15 -22.72
CA GLY A 59 -27.53 -14.61 -22.48
C GLY A 59 -28.02 -15.74 -23.39
N GLY A 60 -27.21 -16.18 -24.36
CA GLY A 60 -27.61 -17.21 -25.34
C GLY A 60 -27.80 -18.61 -24.74
N ASN A 61 -28.38 -19.52 -25.52
CA ASN A 61 -28.27 -20.96 -25.25
C ASN A 61 -26.83 -21.43 -25.53
N GLY A 62 -26.44 -22.63 -25.10
CA GLY A 62 -25.05 -23.10 -25.24
C GLY A 62 -24.47 -23.05 -26.67
N LYS A 63 -25.29 -23.32 -27.70
CA LYS A 63 -24.85 -23.24 -29.12
C LYS A 63 -24.68 -21.81 -29.60
N ARG A 64 -25.67 -20.95 -29.33
CA ARG A 64 -25.63 -19.53 -29.68
C ARG A 64 -24.49 -18.81 -28.98
N ARG A 65 -24.23 -19.17 -27.72
CA ARG A 65 -23.15 -18.61 -26.91
C ARG A 65 -21.80 -18.90 -27.54
N ALA A 66 -21.50 -20.18 -27.82
CA ALA A 66 -20.25 -20.59 -28.44
C ALA A 66 -20.05 -19.95 -29.83
N ALA A 67 -21.12 -19.85 -30.61
CA ALA A 67 -21.11 -19.13 -31.88
C ALA A 67 -20.77 -17.64 -31.71
N ALA A 68 -21.42 -16.95 -30.76
CA ALA A 68 -21.15 -15.55 -30.50
C ALA A 68 -19.71 -15.33 -30.00
N HIS A 69 -19.19 -16.21 -29.13
CA HIS A 69 -17.79 -16.18 -28.68
C HIS A 69 -16.80 -16.24 -29.85
N ALA A 70 -17.03 -17.13 -30.83
CA ALA A 70 -16.17 -17.23 -32.01
C ALA A 70 -16.16 -15.95 -32.87
N VAL A 71 -17.32 -15.33 -33.07
CA VAL A 71 -17.42 -14.06 -33.82
C VAL A 71 -16.76 -12.93 -33.05
N LEU A 72 -17.00 -12.81 -31.73
CA LEU A 72 -16.35 -11.80 -30.89
C LEU A 72 -14.82 -11.96 -30.87
N GLY A 73 -14.33 -13.21 -30.87
CA GLY A 73 -12.90 -13.51 -31.04
C GLY A 73 -12.33 -12.98 -32.34
N SER A 74 -13.08 -13.13 -33.44
CA SER A 74 -12.69 -12.60 -34.76
C SER A 74 -12.79 -11.07 -34.84
N ILE A 75 -13.65 -10.45 -34.03
CA ILE A 75 -13.76 -8.99 -33.91
C ILE A 75 -12.55 -8.40 -33.16
N GLY A 76 -12.10 -9.05 -32.08
CA GLY A 76 -10.94 -8.62 -31.31
C GLY A 76 -11.22 -7.42 -30.39
N GLU A 77 -10.35 -6.41 -30.42
CA GLU A 77 -10.34 -5.24 -29.52
C GLU A 77 -11.71 -4.54 -29.34
N PRO A 78 -12.55 -4.32 -30.37
CA PRO A 78 -13.85 -3.68 -30.20
C PRO A 78 -14.80 -4.43 -29.26
N ALA A 79 -14.61 -5.74 -29.07
CA ALA A 79 -15.41 -6.55 -28.16
C ALA A 79 -14.97 -6.45 -26.69
N VAL A 80 -13.77 -5.94 -26.41
CA VAL A 80 -13.15 -6.00 -25.08
C VAL A 80 -13.96 -5.19 -24.05
N LEU A 81 -14.17 -3.89 -24.27
CA LEU A 81 -14.83 -3.04 -23.27
C LEU A 81 -16.27 -3.48 -22.95
N PRO A 82 -17.15 -3.78 -23.93
CA PRO A 82 -18.49 -4.29 -23.62
C PRO A 82 -18.49 -5.60 -22.82
N LEU A 83 -17.50 -6.47 -23.05
CA LEU A 83 -17.37 -7.72 -22.30
C LEU A 83 -16.80 -7.48 -20.90
N ILE A 84 -15.92 -6.49 -20.72
CA ILE A 84 -15.43 -6.06 -19.41
C ILE A 84 -16.59 -5.51 -18.56
N GLU A 85 -17.48 -4.70 -19.14
CA GLU A 85 -18.68 -4.21 -18.44
C GLU A 85 -19.57 -5.37 -17.97
N CYS A 86 -19.70 -6.43 -18.78
CA CYS A 86 -20.43 -7.64 -18.38
C CYS A 86 -19.70 -8.46 -17.30
N LEU A 87 -18.37 -8.50 -17.35
CA LEU A 87 -17.52 -9.20 -16.38
C LEU A 87 -17.60 -8.57 -14.99
N GLU A 88 -17.64 -7.24 -14.92
CA GLU A 88 -17.75 -6.46 -13.67
C GLU A 88 -19.15 -6.50 -13.03
N GLY A 89 -20.17 -6.91 -13.80
CA GLY A 89 -21.54 -7.05 -13.33
C GLY A 89 -21.68 -8.05 -12.17
N ASP A 90 -22.78 -7.93 -11.42
CA ASP A 90 -23.00 -8.73 -10.20
C ASP A 90 -23.61 -10.12 -10.46
N ASP A 91 -24.06 -10.40 -11.68
CA ASP A 91 -24.61 -11.71 -12.05
C ASP A 91 -23.46 -12.69 -12.36
N PRO A 92 -23.26 -13.75 -11.54
CA PRO A 92 -22.15 -14.67 -11.71
C PRO A 92 -22.19 -15.48 -13.01
N GLU A 93 -23.38 -15.74 -13.57
CA GLU A 93 -23.50 -16.44 -14.85
C GLU A 93 -23.07 -15.54 -16.00
N VAL A 94 -23.56 -14.29 -16.02
CA VAL A 94 -23.18 -13.29 -17.04
C VAL A 94 -21.69 -13.01 -16.99
N SER A 95 -21.14 -12.81 -15.78
CA SER A 95 -19.70 -12.59 -15.57
C SER A 95 -18.87 -13.77 -16.06
N GLY A 96 -19.28 -15.01 -15.76
CA GLY A 96 -18.62 -16.22 -16.25
C GLY A 96 -18.62 -16.34 -17.77
N PHE A 97 -19.75 -16.09 -18.43
CA PHE A 97 -19.84 -16.14 -19.89
C PHE A 97 -19.11 -14.98 -20.59
N ALA A 98 -19.02 -13.82 -19.95
CA ALA A 98 -18.21 -12.70 -20.41
C ALA A 98 -16.72 -13.04 -20.34
N ALA A 99 -16.27 -13.70 -19.27
CA ALA A 99 -14.91 -14.23 -19.16
C ALA A 99 -14.59 -15.20 -20.31
N ASP A 100 -15.45 -16.19 -20.58
CA ASP A 100 -15.28 -17.13 -21.70
C ASP A 100 -15.18 -16.42 -23.07
N ALA A 101 -15.97 -15.36 -23.25
CA ALA A 101 -15.92 -14.52 -24.45
C ALA A 101 -14.58 -13.79 -24.57
N LEU A 102 -14.07 -13.22 -23.46
CA LEU A 102 -12.77 -12.54 -23.41
C LEU A 102 -11.61 -13.51 -23.66
N VAL A 103 -11.70 -14.76 -23.20
CA VAL A 103 -10.75 -15.82 -23.57
C VAL A 103 -10.73 -16.05 -25.08
N SER A 104 -11.89 -16.03 -25.72
CA SER A 104 -12.00 -16.16 -27.19
C SER A 104 -11.46 -14.93 -27.93
N VAL A 105 -11.52 -13.74 -27.32
CA VAL A 105 -10.88 -12.51 -27.83
C VAL A 105 -9.35 -12.59 -27.73
N GLY A 106 -8.80 -13.12 -26.64
CA GLY A 106 -7.38 -13.39 -26.50
C GLY A 106 -6.54 -12.16 -26.17
N GLU A 107 -5.40 -11.98 -26.85
CA GLU A 107 -4.40 -10.93 -26.59
C GLU A 107 -4.99 -9.50 -26.46
N PRO A 108 -5.93 -9.05 -27.30
CA PRO A 108 -6.52 -7.71 -27.18
C PRO A 108 -7.20 -7.44 -25.83
N ALA A 109 -7.65 -8.48 -25.11
CA ALA A 109 -8.30 -8.33 -23.81
C ALA A 109 -7.31 -8.14 -22.65
N VAL A 110 -6.03 -8.49 -22.82
CA VAL A 110 -5.07 -8.63 -21.73
C VAL A 110 -4.85 -7.33 -20.98
N SER A 111 -4.60 -6.21 -21.67
CA SER A 111 -4.31 -4.93 -21.02
C SER A 111 -5.49 -4.42 -20.19
N SER A 112 -6.71 -4.56 -20.70
CA SER A 112 -7.93 -4.19 -19.96
C SER A 112 -8.14 -5.09 -18.74
N LEU A 113 -7.94 -6.40 -18.88
CA LEU A 113 -8.04 -7.36 -17.77
C LEU A 113 -7.00 -7.09 -16.68
N VAL A 114 -5.75 -6.79 -17.03
CA VAL A 114 -4.70 -6.45 -16.04
C VAL A 114 -5.03 -5.16 -15.31
N ALA A 115 -5.57 -4.15 -16.00
CA ALA A 115 -5.97 -2.88 -15.41
C ALA A 115 -7.11 -3.02 -14.39
N LEU A 116 -8.00 -4.01 -14.57
CA LEU A 116 -9.12 -4.24 -13.65
C LEU A 116 -8.68 -4.59 -12.23
N PHE A 117 -7.51 -5.20 -12.03
CA PHE A 117 -7.02 -5.51 -10.68
C PHE A 117 -6.88 -4.26 -9.78
N GLY A 118 -6.78 -3.06 -10.37
CA GLY A 118 -6.76 -1.79 -9.65
C GLY A 118 -8.13 -1.25 -9.24
N THR A 119 -9.22 -1.76 -9.83
CA THR A 119 -10.57 -1.19 -9.69
C THR A 119 -11.57 -2.13 -9.02
N ILE A 120 -11.37 -3.45 -9.13
CA ILE A 120 -12.30 -4.46 -8.63
C ILE A 120 -11.87 -5.03 -7.26
N ASP A 121 -12.80 -5.68 -6.56
CA ASP A 121 -12.53 -6.34 -5.29
C ASP A 121 -11.78 -7.69 -5.43
N GLU A 122 -11.41 -8.30 -4.30
CA GLU A 122 -10.64 -9.55 -4.27
C GLU A 122 -11.43 -10.75 -4.83
N GLU A 123 -12.76 -10.77 -4.70
CA GLU A 123 -13.60 -11.84 -5.24
C GLU A 123 -13.66 -11.79 -6.77
N LYS A 124 -13.92 -10.60 -7.34
CA LYS A 124 -13.92 -10.38 -8.79
C LYS A 124 -12.52 -10.54 -9.40
N SER A 125 -11.46 -10.27 -8.63
CA SER A 125 -10.07 -10.48 -9.07
C SER A 125 -9.76 -11.94 -9.40
N GLU A 126 -10.31 -12.92 -8.66
CA GLU A 126 -10.07 -14.34 -8.97
C GLU A 126 -10.61 -14.72 -10.36
N ARG A 127 -11.76 -14.17 -10.75
CA ARG A 127 -12.31 -14.37 -12.11
C ARG A 127 -11.38 -13.83 -13.19
N VAL A 128 -10.79 -12.65 -12.96
CA VAL A 128 -9.83 -12.05 -13.90
C VAL A 128 -8.55 -12.89 -13.98
N VAL A 129 -8.08 -13.43 -12.85
CA VAL A 129 -6.94 -14.38 -12.81
C VAL A 129 -7.23 -15.62 -13.66
N GLU A 130 -8.40 -16.24 -13.49
CA GLU A 130 -8.82 -17.42 -14.27
C GLU A 130 -8.91 -17.10 -15.77
N THR A 131 -9.47 -15.94 -16.12
CA THR A 131 -9.62 -15.47 -17.50
C THR A 131 -8.26 -15.27 -18.17
N LEU A 132 -7.34 -14.54 -17.53
CA LEU A 132 -5.99 -14.30 -18.03
C LEU A 132 -5.18 -15.60 -18.14
N ALA A 133 -5.33 -16.52 -17.18
CA ALA A 133 -4.70 -17.84 -17.25
C ALA A 133 -5.23 -18.68 -18.42
N ALA A 134 -6.53 -18.59 -18.71
CA ALA A 134 -7.17 -19.27 -19.83
C ALA A 134 -6.81 -18.66 -21.20
N ILE A 135 -6.55 -17.35 -21.30
CA ILE A 135 -5.95 -16.72 -22.49
C ILE A 135 -4.57 -17.33 -22.79
N GLY A 136 -3.81 -17.69 -21.76
CA GLY A 136 -2.55 -18.42 -21.90
C GLY A 136 -1.37 -17.53 -22.28
N ALA A 137 -0.40 -18.07 -23.02
CA ALA A 137 0.89 -17.41 -23.31
C ALA A 137 0.80 -15.94 -23.79
N PRO A 138 -0.20 -15.51 -24.59
CA PRO A 138 -0.37 -14.10 -24.97
C PRO A 138 -0.58 -13.13 -23.79
N ALA A 139 -1.03 -13.61 -22.63
CA ALA A 139 -1.21 -12.76 -21.44
C ALA A 139 0.11 -12.44 -20.71
N ILE A 140 1.17 -13.24 -20.90
CA ILE A 140 2.42 -13.13 -20.14
C ILE A 140 3.09 -11.76 -20.28
N PRO A 141 3.23 -11.16 -21.48
CA PRO A 141 3.87 -9.85 -21.61
C PRO A 141 3.13 -8.74 -20.83
N GLY A 142 1.80 -8.67 -20.95
CA GLY A 142 0.98 -7.68 -20.24
C GLY A 142 0.99 -7.89 -18.73
N LEU A 143 1.01 -9.15 -18.26
CA LEU A 143 1.20 -9.48 -16.85
C LEU A 143 2.58 -9.02 -16.35
N ARG A 144 3.65 -9.22 -17.11
CA ARG A 144 4.99 -8.76 -16.72
C ARG A 144 5.06 -7.24 -16.55
N GLU A 145 4.46 -6.50 -17.47
CA GLU A 145 4.33 -5.05 -17.33
C GLU A 145 3.51 -4.68 -16.07
N GLY A 146 2.41 -5.41 -15.84
CA GLY A 146 1.54 -5.25 -14.68
C GLY A 146 2.23 -5.39 -13.32
N LEU A 147 3.34 -6.13 -13.22
CA LEU A 147 4.11 -6.23 -11.97
C LEU A 147 4.71 -4.90 -11.52
N PHE A 148 4.85 -3.93 -12.42
CA PHE A 148 5.45 -2.62 -12.13
C PHE A 148 4.42 -1.49 -12.27
N SER A 149 3.54 -1.58 -13.27
CA SER A 149 2.57 -0.51 -13.56
C SER A 149 1.33 -0.50 -12.65
N GLN A 150 0.98 -1.64 -12.06
CA GLN A 150 -0.20 -1.73 -11.19
C GLN A 150 0.07 -1.19 -9.78
N PRO A 151 -0.96 -0.70 -9.06
CA PRO A 151 -0.85 -0.39 -7.64
C PRO A 151 -0.33 -1.61 -6.86
N TYR A 152 0.48 -1.38 -5.81
CA TYR A 152 1.16 -2.45 -5.07
C TYR A 152 0.24 -3.63 -4.69
N ARG A 153 -0.98 -3.35 -4.20
CA ARG A 153 -1.93 -4.40 -3.79
C ARG A 153 -2.37 -5.29 -4.95
N SER A 154 -2.51 -4.71 -6.13
CA SER A 154 -2.98 -5.35 -7.36
C SER A 154 -1.89 -6.22 -8.01
N ARG A 155 -0.61 -5.89 -7.79
CA ARG A 155 0.55 -6.66 -8.29
C ARG A 155 0.53 -8.13 -7.83
N ARG A 156 -0.08 -8.42 -6.67
CA ARG A 156 -0.22 -9.80 -6.17
C ARG A 156 -1.00 -10.68 -7.14
N PHE A 157 -2.12 -10.18 -7.69
CA PHE A 157 -2.93 -10.96 -8.63
C PHE A 157 -2.18 -11.24 -9.92
N VAL A 158 -1.44 -10.26 -10.42
CA VAL A 158 -0.54 -10.41 -11.57
C VAL A 158 0.48 -11.53 -11.33
N ALA A 159 1.16 -11.52 -10.18
CA ALA A 159 2.14 -12.55 -9.83
C ALA A 159 1.48 -13.94 -9.69
N VAL A 160 0.32 -14.03 -9.03
CA VAL A 160 -0.46 -15.27 -8.92
C VAL A 160 -0.85 -15.83 -10.29
N THR A 161 -1.28 -14.97 -11.23
CA THR A 161 -1.62 -15.40 -12.59
C THR A 161 -0.40 -15.99 -13.30
N LEU A 162 0.75 -15.32 -13.23
CA LEU A 162 1.99 -15.81 -13.84
C LEU A 162 2.43 -17.17 -13.27
N ASP A 163 2.32 -17.35 -11.95
CA ASP A 163 2.65 -18.62 -11.30
C ASP A 163 1.67 -19.73 -11.68
N ARG A 164 0.36 -19.43 -11.73
CA ARG A 164 -0.68 -20.37 -12.18
C ARG A 164 -0.45 -20.84 -13.62
N MET A 165 0.05 -19.95 -14.47
CA MET A 165 0.43 -20.25 -15.85
C MET A 165 1.77 -20.99 -15.97
N ASN A 166 2.47 -21.24 -14.86
CA ASN A 166 3.84 -21.76 -14.84
C ASN A 166 4.80 -20.93 -15.70
N ALA A 167 4.58 -19.61 -15.78
CA ALA A 167 5.39 -18.72 -16.59
C ALA A 167 6.77 -18.53 -15.92
N ARG A 168 7.84 -18.96 -16.59
CA ARG A 168 9.21 -18.72 -16.10
C ARG A 168 9.51 -17.22 -16.09
N ALA A 169 10.14 -16.74 -15.02
CA ALA A 169 10.67 -15.37 -14.97
C ALA A 169 11.68 -15.16 -16.11
N ALA A 170 11.59 -14.01 -16.79
CA ALA A 170 12.51 -13.63 -17.87
C ALA A 170 13.91 -13.32 -17.33
N ASP A 171 13.97 -12.70 -16.16
CA ASP A 171 15.20 -12.29 -15.46
C ASP A 171 14.97 -12.17 -13.95
N ASP A 172 16.04 -11.82 -13.23
CA ASP A 172 16.01 -11.64 -11.77
C ASP A 172 15.14 -10.45 -11.33
N THR A 173 14.90 -9.47 -12.22
CA THR A 173 14.07 -8.29 -11.93
C THR A 173 12.60 -8.70 -11.84
N GLU A 174 12.14 -9.49 -12.81
CA GLU A 174 10.81 -10.07 -12.80
C GLU A 174 10.62 -11.02 -11.61
N ASP A 175 11.60 -11.89 -11.33
CA ASP A 175 11.52 -12.82 -10.19
C ASP A 175 11.43 -12.07 -8.85
N ALA A 176 12.26 -11.02 -8.66
CA ALA A 176 12.20 -10.18 -7.48
C ALA A 176 10.85 -9.45 -7.35
N ALA A 177 10.33 -8.88 -8.44
CA ALA A 177 9.04 -8.20 -8.45
C ALA A 177 7.88 -9.14 -8.10
N ARG A 178 7.89 -10.38 -8.61
CA ARG A 178 6.89 -11.41 -8.24
C ARG A 178 6.97 -11.76 -6.76
N ARG A 179 8.16 -12.01 -6.22
CA ARG A 179 8.36 -12.32 -4.80
C ARG A 179 7.91 -11.18 -3.89
N ILE A 180 8.21 -9.93 -4.26
CA ILE A 180 7.71 -8.74 -3.56
C ILE A 180 6.18 -8.70 -3.57
N ALA A 181 5.56 -8.88 -4.75
CA ALA A 181 4.10 -8.86 -4.91
C ALA A 181 3.40 -9.99 -4.12
N LEU A 182 4.03 -11.16 -4.00
CA LEU A 182 3.54 -12.30 -3.23
C LEU A 182 3.89 -12.23 -1.73
N GLY A 183 4.68 -11.24 -1.30
CA GLY A 183 5.14 -11.11 0.08
C GLY A 183 6.17 -12.17 0.51
N GLN A 184 6.92 -12.74 -0.44
CA GLN A 184 7.97 -13.75 -0.25
C GLN A 184 9.33 -13.11 0.09
N TRP A 185 9.34 -12.20 1.08
CA TRP A 185 10.48 -11.35 1.41
C TRP A 185 11.77 -12.11 1.74
N LYS A 186 11.65 -13.27 2.41
CA LYS A 186 12.78 -14.10 2.83
C LYS A 186 13.56 -14.70 1.65
N GLU A 187 12.92 -14.83 0.50
CA GLU A 187 13.50 -15.44 -0.69
C GLU A 187 14.24 -14.40 -1.55
N LEU A 188 14.09 -13.10 -1.27
CA LEU A 188 14.72 -12.04 -2.07
C LEU A 188 16.25 -12.03 -1.96
N GLY A 189 16.81 -12.56 -0.87
CA GLY A 189 18.26 -12.61 -0.67
C GLY A 189 19.02 -13.40 -1.74
N SER A 190 18.38 -14.35 -2.42
CA SER A 190 19.04 -15.09 -3.51
C SER A 190 19.22 -14.27 -4.80
N LEU A 191 18.55 -13.12 -4.92
CA LEU A 191 18.55 -12.26 -6.11
C LEU A 191 19.53 -11.07 -6.01
N GLY A 192 20.26 -10.97 -4.90
CA GLY A 192 21.37 -10.03 -4.71
C GLY A 192 21.01 -8.58 -5.04
N ASP A 193 21.83 -7.95 -5.89
CA ASP A 193 21.75 -6.55 -6.30
C ASP A 193 20.36 -6.13 -6.79
N THR A 194 19.72 -6.97 -7.60
CA THR A 194 18.42 -6.67 -8.21
C THR A 194 17.33 -6.50 -7.14
N ALA A 195 17.33 -7.37 -6.12
CA ALA A 195 16.42 -7.25 -5.01
C ALA A 195 16.66 -5.97 -4.21
N VAL A 196 17.93 -5.61 -3.95
CA VAL A 196 18.27 -4.38 -3.21
C VAL A 196 17.72 -3.15 -3.93
N LEU A 197 17.93 -3.03 -5.25
CA LEU A 197 17.47 -1.88 -6.02
C LEU A 197 15.94 -1.75 -6.04
N LEU A 198 15.21 -2.85 -6.25
CA LEU A 198 13.75 -2.82 -6.22
C LEU A 198 13.17 -2.54 -4.83
N LEU A 199 13.82 -3.05 -3.77
CA LEU A 199 13.39 -2.76 -2.41
C LEU A 199 13.62 -1.29 -2.03
N ILE A 200 14.69 -0.66 -2.55
CA ILE A 200 14.93 0.78 -2.40
C ILE A 200 13.83 1.58 -3.11
N ASP A 201 13.48 1.22 -4.35
CA ASP A 201 12.40 1.87 -5.10
C ASP A 201 11.05 1.77 -4.37
N LEU A 202 10.77 0.60 -3.75
CA LEU A 202 9.55 0.37 -2.98
C LEU A 202 9.40 1.28 -1.74
N LEU A 203 10.49 1.92 -1.29
CA LEU A 203 10.42 2.88 -0.17
C LEU A 203 9.65 4.15 -0.55
N GLY A 204 9.57 4.49 -1.84
CA GLY A 204 8.83 5.63 -2.38
C GLY A 204 7.33 5.40 -2.55
N GLU A 205 6.84 4.16 -2.37
CA GLU A 205 5.41 3.85 -2.52
C GLU A 205 4.54 4.55 -1.48
N GLU A 206 3.35 4.99 -1.89
CA GLU A 206 2.41 5.71 -1.02
C GLU A 206 1.97 4.84 0.18
N TYR A 207 1.72 3.56 -0.07
CA TYR A 207 1.22 2.65 0.95
C TYR A 207 2.34 2.17 1.88
N TYR A 208 2.17 2.32 3.21
CA TYR A 208 3.25 2.08 4.16
C TYR A 208 3.60 0.60 4.39
N VAL A 209 2.68 -0.34 4.18
CA VAL A 209 2.91 -1.77 4.45
C VAL A 209 4.06 -2.36 3.62
N PRO A 210 4.10 -2.18 2.27
CA PRO A 210 5.25 -2.61 1.49
C PRO A 210 6.55 -1.96 1.95
N ARG A 211 6.51 -0.67 2.28
CA ARG A 211 7.69 0.06 2.80
C ARG A 211 8.26 -0.58 4.05
N VAL A 212 7.41 -0.94 5.03
CA VAL A 212 7.86 -1.62 6.27
C VAL A 212 8.59 -2.94 5.95
N ASN A 213 8.03 -3.76 5.05
CA ASN A 213 8.64 -5.02 4.68
C ASN A 213 9.93 -4.82 3.87
N ALA A 214 9.96 -3.84 2.97
CA ALA A 214 11.16 -3.48 2.22
C ALA A 214 12.28 -3.04 3.16
N VAL A 215 12.01 -2.12 4.08
CA VAL A 215 12.96 -1.66 5.11
C VAL A 215 13.55 -2.83 5.90
N ARG A 216 12.70 -3.73 6.41
CA ARG A 216 13.17 -4.91 7.15
C ARG A 216 14.04 -5.83 6.30
N THR A 217 13.64 -6.04 5.05
CA THR A 217 14.36 -6.90 4.12
C THR A 217 15.72 -6.29 3.78
N LEU A 218 15.78 -5.00 3.47
CA LEU A 218 17.04 -4.26 3.24
C LEU A 218 17.99 -4.35 4.43
N GLY A 219 17.47 -4.25 5.66
CA GLY A 219 18.26 -4.47 6.87
C GLY A 219 18.87 -5.88 6.95
N GLN A 220 18.07 -6.90 6.65
CA GLN A 220 18.54 -8.29 6.65
C GLN A 220 19.58 -8.58 5.56
N LEU A 221 19.46 -7.93 4.39
CA LEU A 221 20.43 -8.03 3.31
C LEU A 221 21.76 -7.36 3.67
N GLY A 222 21.72 -6.28 4.46
CA GLY A 222 22.92 -5.58 4.95
C GLY A 222 23.72 -4.87 3.85
N ASP A 223 23.09 -4.56 2.71
CA ASP A 223 23.75 -3.90 1.59
C ASP A 223 23.87 -2.39 1.84
N GLU A 224 25.10 -1.87 1.88
CA GLU A 224 25.39 -0.47 2.22
C GLU A 224 24.70 0.55 1.30
N ARG A 225 24.31 0.18 0.07
CA ARG A 225 23.52 1.05 -0.82
C ARG A 225 22.17 1.44 -0.22
N ALA A 226 21.63 0.61 0.69
CA ALA A 226 20.38 0.89 1.38
C ALA A 226 20.53 1.93 2.51
N LEU A 227 21.73 2.15 3.05
CA LEU A 227 21.96 2.99 4.23
C LEU A 227 21.37 4.40 4.13
N PRO A 228 21.58 5.18 3.04
CA PRO A 228 20.99 6.51 2.93
C PRO A 228 19.47 6.50 2.99
N HIS A 229 18.85 5.52 2.32
CA HIS A 229 17.40 5.37 2.24
C HIS A 229 16.79 4.89 3.56
N LEU A 230 17.49 4.01 4.29
CA LEU A 230 17.08 3.59 5.63
C LEU A 230 17.16 4.74 6.64
N LYS A 231 18.20 5.60 6.54
CA LYS A 231 18.30 6.80 7.39
C LYS A 231 17.15 7.77 7.13
N GLU A 232 16.77 7.97 5.87
CA GLU A 232 15.61 8.77 5.49
C GLU A 232 14.30 8.17 6.02
N ALA A 233 14.10 6.86 5.83
CA ALA A 233 12.91 6.14 6.31
C ALA A 233 12.76 6.21 7.85
N ALA A 234 13.87 6.27 8.60
CA ALA A 234 13.88 6.44 10.05
C ALA A 234 13.35 7.80 10.53
N SER A 235 13.24 8.78 9.63
CA SER A 235 12.69 10.13 9.91
C SER A 235 11.36 10.39 9.20
N GLY A 236 10.75 9.36 8.59
CA GLY A 236 9.50 9.51 7.85
C GLY A 236 8.25 9.67 8.74
N GLU A 237 7.11 10.01 8.11
CA GLU A 237 5.86 10.29 8.83
C GLU A 237 5.28 9.07 9.55
N ASN A 238 5.44 7.87 8.99
CA ASN A 238 4.80 6.66 9.51
C ASN A 238 5.65 5.99 10.60
N PRO A 239 5.16 5.86 11.85
CA PRO A 239 5.94 5.29 12.96
C PRO A 239 6.33 3.82 12.75
N ASN A 240 5.51 3.02 12.06
CA ASN A 240 5.88 1.63 11.76
C ASN A 240 7.09 1.55 10.81
N VAL A 241 7.17 2.48 9.85
CA VAL A 241 8.30 2.58 8.92
C VAL A 241 9.54 3.08 9.66
N ARG A 242 9.41 4.10 10.52
CA ARG A 242 10.52 4.57 11.36
C ARG A 242 11.07 3.47 12.26
N ALA A 243 10.19 2.71 12.92
CA ALA A 243 10.58 1.64 13.82
C ALA A 243 11.29 0.50 13.08
N ALA A 244 10.78 0.13 11.90
CA ALA A 244 11.44 -0.83 11.03
C ALA A 244 12.80 -0.33 10.55
N ALA A 245 12.94 0.97 10.26
CA ALA A 245 14.19 1.55 9.79
C ALA A 245 15.24 1.59 10.90
N ALA A 246 14.85 1.99 12.11
CA ALA A 246 15.70 1.90 13.29
C ALA A 246 16.16 0.45 13.53
N GLU A 247 15.26 -0.53 13.43
CA GLU A 247 15.60 -1.96 13.54
C GLU A 247 16.59 -2.41 12.45
N ALA A 248 16.35 -1.98 11.19
CA ALA A 248 17.16 -2.32 10.03
C ALA A 248 18.58 -1.76 10.15
N LEU A 249 18.74 -0.51 10.58
CA LEU A 249 20.05 0.13 10.78
C LEU A 249 20.94 -0.64 11.76
N GLY A 250 20.36 -1.31 12.77
CA GLY A 250 21.12 -2.18 13.68
C GLY A 250 21.77 -3.41 13.04
N HIS A 251 21.48 -3.72 11.77
CA HIS A 251 22.13 -4.82 11.03
C HIS A 251 23.38 -4.36 10.27
N PHE A 252 23.62 -3.05 10.19
CA PHE A 252 24.77 -2.49 9.49
C PHE A 252 25.96 -2.31 10.41
N ARG A 253 27.15 -2.50 9.85
CA ARG A 253 28.41 -2.17 10.53
C ARG A 253 28.72 -0.70 10.33
N GLY A 254 29.45 -0.13 11.28
CA GLY A 254 29.82 1.28 11.25
C GLY A 254 29.00 2.13 12.22
N GLU A 255 29.44 3.37 12.37
CA GLU A 255 28.90 4.34 13.33
C GLU A 255 28.14 5.48 12.64
N GLU A 256 28.12 5.51 11.31
CA GLU A 256 27.53 6.58 10.52
C GLU A 256 26.00 6.67 10.63
N HIS A 257 25.34 5.62 11.13
CA HIS A 257 23.91 5.58 11.41
C HIS A 257 23.58 5.83 12.89
N LEU A 258 24.58 5.94 13.78
CA LEU A 258 24.37 6.21 15.20
C LEU A 258 23.56 7.49 15.46
N PRO A 259 23.82 8.64 14.81
CA PRO A 259 23.03 9.84 15.06
C PRO A 259 21.53 9.64 14.80
N VAL A 260 21.19 8.80 13.81
CA VAL A 260 19.81 8.46 13.47
C VAL A 260 19.20 7.55 14.53
N LEU A 261 19.93 6.53 14.99
CA LEU A 261 19.48 5.65 16.08
C LEU A 261 19.29 6.41 17.39
N LEU A 262 20.20 7.34 17.72
CA LEU A 262 20.11 8.18 18.91
C LEU A 262 18.90 9.13 18.86
N SER A 263 18.63 9.73 17.69
CA SER A 263 17.40 10.50 17.49
C SER A 263 16.16 9.63 17.67
N ALA A 264 16.17 8.40 17.15
CA ALA A 264 15.06 7.46 17.29
C ALA A 264 14.83 6.99 18.74
N CYS A 265 15.85 7.05 19.61
CA CYS A 265 15.70 6.77 21.05
C CYS A 265 14.82 7.78 21.81
N VAL A 266 14.53 8.94 21.21
CA VAL A 266 13.63 9.97 21.77
C VAL A 266 12.46 10.26 20.84
N ASP A 267 12.10 9.30 19.97
CA ASP A 267 10.92 9.38 19.11
C ASP A 267 9.63 9.42 19.95
N GLU A 268 8.60 10.08 19.43
CA GLU A 268 7.27 10.14 20.05
C GLU A 268 6.59 8.76 20.14
N ASP A 269 6.91 7.86 19.21
CA ASP A 269 6.36 6.52 19.16
C ASP A 269 7.24 5.52 19.91
N HIS A 270 6.63 4.79 20.84
CA HIS A 270 7.35 3.89 21.71
C HIS A 270 7.95 2.66 21.00
N PHE A 271 7.37 2.20 19.89
CA PHE A 271 7.95 1.10 19.11
C PHE A 271 9.23 1.56 18.42
N VAL A 272 9.28 2.80 17.92
CA VAL A 272 10.49 3.38 17.32
C VAL A 272 11.62 3.42 18.34
N ARG A 273 11.34 3.92 19.55
CA ARG A 273 12.33 3.97 20.64
C ARG A 273 12.85 2.58 21.03
N GLN A 274 11.95 1.61 21.15
CA GLN A 274 12.34 0.23 21.49
C GLN A 274 13.23 -0.39 20.41
N SER A 275 12.87 -0.21 19.12
CA SER A 275 13.69 -0.67 17.99
C SER A 275 15.07 -0.02 17.98
N ALA A 276 15.16 1.27 18.28
CA ALA A 276 16.43 2.00 18.36
C ALA A 276 17.33 1.44 19.47
N ALA A 277 16.80 1.30 20.69
CA ALA A 277 17.55 0.72 21.81
C ALA A 277 18.04 -0.71 21.52
N ALA A 278 17.16 -1.57 20.99
CA ALA A 278 17.53 -2.93 20.63
C ALA A 278 18.62 -2.98 19.54
N SER A 279 18.62 -2.00 18.63
CA SER A 279 19.63 -1.89 17.57
C SER A 279 20.97 -1.40 18.12
N LEU A 280 20.96 -0.43 19.03
CA LEU A 280 22.17 0.01 19.76
C LEU A 280 22.79 -1.13 20.56
N ASP A 281 21.98 -1.92 21.27
CA ASP A 281 22.43 -3.11 21.99
C ASP A 281 23.06 -4.14 21.03
N ARG A 282 22.43 -4.37 19.86
CA ARG A 282 22.89 -5.34 18.85
C ARG A 282 24.26 -4.98 18.27
N ILE A 283 24.51 -3.69 18.02
CA ILE A 283 25.79 -3.22 17.48
C ILE A 283 26.86 -3.04 18.57
N GLY A 284 26.53 -3.33 19.84
CA GLY A 284 27.45 -3.18 20.97
C GLY A 284 27.82 -1.73 21.25
N TRP A 285 26.92 -0.80 20.93
CA TRP A 285 27.11 0.62 21.19
C TRP A 285 27.11 0.91 22.68
N HIS A 286 27.91 1.89 23.09
CA HIS A 286 27.96 2.39 24.46
C HIS A 286 27.90 3.92 24.43
N PRO A 287 27.15 4.54 25.34
CA PRO A 287 27.03 6.00 25.37
C PRO A 287 28.35 6.66 25.75
N SER A 288 28.76 7.63 24.96
CA SER A 288 29.99 8.41 25.12
C SER A 288 29.83 9.57 26.10
N ASP A 289 28.62 10.12 26.21
CA ASP A 289 28.29 11.25 27.08
C ASP A 289 26.96 11.05 27.84
N ASP A 290 26.59 12.06 28.63
CA ASP A 290 25.38 12.04 29.44
C ASP A 290 24.10 12.20 28.61
N ASP A 291 24.16 12.92 27.49
CA ASP A 291 23.00 13.12 26.61
C ASP A 291 22.61 11.78 25.95
N GLU A 292 23.59 11.04 25.44
CA GLU A 292 23.41 9.70 24.89
C GLU A 292 22.90 8.70 25.94
N ARG A 293 23.40 8.76 27.18
CA ARG A 293 22.88 7.93 28.30
C ARG A 293 21.40 8.22 28.56
N VAL A 294 21.02 9.50 28.58
CA VAL A 294 19.63 9.91 28.77
C VAL A 294 18.76 9.36 27.64
N MET A 295 19.16 9.53 26.38
CA MET A 295 18.41 9.01 25.22
C MET A 295 18.20 7.49 25.33
N TYR A 296 19.26 6.75 25.64
CA TYR A 296 19.18 5.29 25.81
C TYR A 296 18.27 4.87 26.99
N PHE A 297 18.35 5.56 28.13
CA PHE A 297 17.49 5.27 29.28
C PHE A 297 16.02 5.62 29.01
N ILE A 298 15.74 6.66 28.22
CA ILE A 298 14.39 6.97 27.76
C ILE A 298 13.86 5.84 26.87
N ALA A 299 14.66 5.41 25.89
CA ALA A 299 14.27 4.35 24.97
C ALA A 299 13.99 3.01 25.66
N THR A 300 14.80 2.67 26.67
CA THR A 300 14.64 1.47 27.50
C THR A 300 13.70 1.65 28.69
N ARG A 301 13.01 2.80 28.81
CA ARG A 301 12.08 3.16 29.90
C ARG A 301 12.69 3.10 31.30
N GLN A 302 14.00 3.34 31.42
CA GLN A 302 14.75 3.38 32.67
C GLN A 302 14.73 4.80 33.29
N TRP A 303 13.53 5.33 33.55
CA TRP A 303 13.29 6.72 33.96
C TRP A 303 14.10 7.17 35.19
N LYS A 304 14.24 6.30 36.19
CA LYS A 304 15.04 6.60 37.39
C LYS A 304 16.54 6.77 37.09
N LYS A 305 17.07 6.00 36.13
CA LYS A 305 18.46 6.14 35.70
C LYS A 305 18.65 7.40 34.87
N ALA A 306 17.70 7.72 33.98
CA ALA A 306 17.69 8.99 33.27
C ALA A 306 17.70 10.17 34.24
N ALA A 307 16.82 10.19 35.24
CA ALA A 307 16.80 11.22 36.27
C ALA A 307 18.09 11.29 37.11
N GLY A 308 18.80 10.17 37.28
CA GLY A 308 20.09 10.14 37.97
C GLY A 308 21.20 10.93 37.25
N ILE A 309 21.05 11.21 35.95
CA ILE A 309 22.00 12.01 35.17
C ILE A 309 21.90 13.51 35.53
N GLY A 310 20.71 13.99 35.95
CA GLY A 310 20.50 15.37 36.38
C GLY A 310 19.91 16.28 35.30
N GLU A 311 20.43 17.50 35.18
CA GLU A 311 19.86 18.57 34.33
C GLU A 311 19.67 18.16 32.86
N ALA A 312 20.63 17.42 32.28
CA ALA A 312 20.57 16.92 30.90
C ALA A 312 19.33 16.05 30.62
N ALA A 313 18.76 15.41 31.64
CA ALA A 313 17.58 14.57 31.49
C ALA A 313 16.26 15.34 31.38
N VAL A 314 16.22 16.61 31.83
CA VAL A 314 14.97 17.36 31.98
C VAL A 314 14.25 17.57 30.64
N LEU A 315 14.92 18.17 29.65
CA LEU A 315 14.28 18.48 28.37
C LEU A 315 13.86 17.21 27.60
N PRO A 316 14.70 16.16 27.50
CA PRO A 316 14.29 14.89 26.90
C PRO A 316 13.08 14.26 27.60
N LEU A 317 13.03 14.27 28.94
CA LEU A 317 11.89 13.73 29.69
C LEU A 317 10.61 14.55 29.48
N ILE A 318 10.69 15.88 29.39
CA ILE A 318 9.54 16.75 29.09
C ILE A 318 9.01 16.46 27.68
N ARG A 319 9.89 16.29 26.68
CA ARG A 319 9.48 15.93 25.31
C ARG A 319 8.67 14.64 25.27
N MET A 320 9.00 13.66 26.13
CA MET A 320 8.28 12.39 26.23
C MET A 320 6.86 12.52 26.81
N LEU A 321 6.49 13.67 27.38
CA LEU A 321 5.09 13.92 27.79
C LEU A 321 4.13 14.04 26.60
N ARG A 322 4.65 14.20 25.37
CA ARG A 322 3.88 14.14 24.11
C ARG A 322 3.52 12.70 23.71
N ASP A 323 4.12 11.69 24.34
CA ASP A 323 3.88 10.30 23.96
C ASP A 323 2.39 9.93 24.12
N SER A 324 1.92 9.07 23.23
CA SER A 324 0.56 8.52 23.26
C SER A 324 0.40 7.36 24.26
N ASP A 325 1.50 6.73 24.69
CA ASP A 325 1.52 5.68 25.69
C ASP A 325 1.30 6.25 27.10
N ASN A 326 0.05 6.28 27.56
CA ASN A 326 -0.29 6.68 28.92
C ASN A 326 0.38 5.81 30.02
N GLY A 327 0.92 4.64 29.67
CA GLY A 327 1.59 3.74 30.59
C GLY A 327 2.94 4.27 31.11
N ILE A 328 3.55 5.24 30.44
CA ILE A 328 4.85 5.80 30.85
C ILE A 328 4.75 7.08 31.67
N VAL A 329 3.59 7.74 31.70
CA VAL A 329 3.39 9.06 32.33
C VAL A 329 3.80 9.06 33.80
N LYS A 330 3.43 8.02 34.55
CA LYS A 330 3.83 7.91 35.97
C LYS A 330 5.35 7.89 36.14
N GLY A 331 6.05 7.12 35.29
CA GLY A 331 7.51 7.01 35.35
C GLY A 331 8.21 8.32 34.99
N LEU A 332 7.69 9.02 33.98
CA LEU A 332 8.16 10.35 33.58
C LEU A 332 7.92 11.40 34.67
N THR A 333 6.71 11.42 35.23
CA THR A 333 6.33 12.32 36.33
C THR A 333 7.22 12.09 37.55
N ASP A 334 7.41 10.84 37.98
CA ASP A 334 8.28 10.52 39.13
C ASP A 334 9.73 10.96 38.86
N ALA A 335 10.23 10.78 37.64
CA ALA A 335 11.57 11.20 37.22
C ALA A 335 11.74 12.73 37.19
N LEU A 336 10.76 13.46 36.63
CA LEU A 336 10.78 14.92 36.58
C LEU A 336 10.63 15.56 37.97
N ARG A 337 9.90 14.89 38.87
CA ARG A 337 9.79 15.31 40.28
C ARG A 337 11.09 15.15 41.04
N SER A 338 11.83 14.04 40.84
CA SER A 338 13.14 13.89 41.49
C SER A 338 14.20 14.88 40.96
N LEU A 339 13.89 15.56 39.84
CA LEU A 339 14.70 16.62 39.23
C LEU A 339 14.19 18.03 39.57
N GLU A 340 13.39 18.23 40.62
CA GLU A 340 12.74 19.51 40.99
C GLU A 340 13.64 20.74 40.79
N ARG A 341 14.90 20.68 41.26
CA ARG A 341 15.88 21.78 41.13
C ARG A 341 16.09 22.27 39.69
N TYR A 342 15.95 21.38 38.71
CA TYR A 342 16.21 21.64 37.30
C TYR A 342 14.93 21.67 36.45
N SER A 343 13.85 21.04 36.90
CA SER A 343 12.64 20.83 36.07
C SER A 343 11.62 21.96 36.15
N VAL A 344 11.58 22.76 37.22
CA VAL A 344 10.52 23.78 37.43
C VAL A 344 10.44 24.82 36.31
N GLY A 345 11.58 25.43 35.92
CA GLY A 345 11.60 26.43 34.84
C GLY A 345 11.17 25.85 33.48
N PRO A 346 11.79 24.75 33.01
CA PRO A 346 11.37 24.08 31.78
C PRO A 346 9.91 23.58 31.80
N LEU A 347 9.39 23.16 32.94
CA LEU A 347 7.98 22.78 33.09
C LEU A 347 7.05 24.00 33.03
N GLU A 348 7.45 25.15 33.57
CA GLU A 348 6.70 26.41 33.44
C GLU A 348 6.61 26.83 31.96
N GLU A 349 7.70 26.71 31.20
CA GLU A 349 7.68 26.93 29.74
C GLU A 349 6.74 25.95 29.03
N ALA A 350 6.77 24.67 29.42
CA ALA A 350 5.93 23.61 28.86
C ALA A 350 4.42 23.80 29.11
N LEU A 351 4.00 24.67 30.04
CA LEU A 351 2.60 25.07 30.18
C LEU A 351 2.06 25.79 28.93
N ASN A 352 2.94 26.34 28.08
CA ASN A 352 2.59 26.99 26.83
C ASN A 352 2.81 26.10 25.59
N ASP A 353 3.13 24.82 25.80
CA ASP A 353 3.37 23.87 24.70
C ASP A 353 2.12 23.73 23.81
N PRO A 354 2.24 23.65 22.46
CA PRO A 354 1.08 23.43 21.60
C PRO A 354 0.33 22.12 21.89
N ASP A 355 1.01 21.08 22.39
CA ASP A 355 0.39 19.80 22.74
C ASP A 355 -0.27 19.87 24.12
N ILE A 356 -1.57 19.63 24.16
CA ILE A 356 -2.37 19.66 25.38
C ILE A 356 -1.91 18.63 26.43
N ARG A 357 -1.37 17.50 26.00
CA ARG A 357 -0.85 16.46 26.90
C ARG A 357 0.35 16.96 27.67
N VAL A 358 1.26 17.65 26.98
CA VAL A 358 2.44 18.28 27.61
C VAL A 358 2.00 19.34 28.60
N ARG A 359 1.09 20.24 28.20
CA ARG A 359 0.58 21.29 29.10
C ARG A 359 -0.05 20.72 30.37
N ASN A 360 -0.93 19.73 30.22
CA ASN A 360 -1.63 19.11 31.34
C ASN A 360 -0.65 18.38 32.26
N ALA A 361 0.25 17.56 31.70
CA ALA A 361 1.24 16.83 32.49
C ALA A 361 2.20 17.80 33.20
N ALA A 362 2.65 18.86 32.53
CA ALA A 362 3.49 19.88 33.15
C ALA A 362 2.78 20.57 34.33
N GLY A 363 1.51 20.94 34.16
CA GLY A 363 0.70 21.51 35.24
C GLY A 363 0.51 20.56 36.42
N GLU A 364 0.18 19.30 36.16
CA GLU A 364 0.05 18.27 37.21
C GLU A 364 1.36 18.07 37.99
N ILE A 365 2.50 18.02 37.28
CA ILE A 365 3.82 17.88 37.89
C ILE A 365 4.13 19.10 38.76
N LEU A 366 3.95 20.33 38.25
CA LEU A 366 4.21 21.58 38.98
C LEU A 366 3.34 21.69 40.25
N VAL A 367 2.04 21.39 40.16
CA VAL A 367 1.15 21.33 41.33
C VAL A 367 1.65 20.31 42.34
N SER A 368 2.09 19.14 41.89
CA SER A 368 2.59 18.08 42.77
C SER A 368 3.91 18.43 43.47
N LEU A 369 4.67 19.38 42.93
CA LEU A 369 5.88 19.98 43.50
C LEU A 369 5.57 21.19 44.40
N GLY A 370 4.31 21.65 44.46
CA GLY A 370 3.90 22.80 45.26
C GLY A 370 3.97 24.15 44.54
N HIS A 371 4.27 24.16 43.23
CA HIS A 371 4.32 25.36 42.39
C HIS A 371 2.96 25.70 41.76
N THR A 372 1.92 25.69 42.58
CA THR A 372 0.53 25.94 42.20
C THR A 372 0.34 27.36 41.65
N ASP A 373 1.11 28.31 42.18
CA ASP A 373 1.14 29.71 41.75
C ASP A 373 1.54 29.87 40.28
N LEU A 374 2.49 29.08 39.77
CA LEU A 374 2.92 29.11 38.37
C LEU A 374 1.82 28.64 37.41
N VAL A 375 1.05 27.62 37.81
CA VAL A 375 -0.01 27.03 36.97
C VAL A 375 -1.24 27.95 36.85
N TYR A 376 -1.59 28.68 37.91
CA TYR A 376 -2.74 29.59 37.91
C TYR A 376 -2.39 31.04 37.55
N ARG A 377 -1.10 31.38 37.43
CA ARG A 377 -0.61 32.70 37.00
C ARG A 377 -1.23 33.20 35.68
N PRO A 378 -1.46 32.36 34.65
CA PRO A 378 -2.11 32.78 33.40
C PRO A 378 -3.60 33.11 33.53
N LEU A 379 -4.26 32.72 34.64
CA LEU A 379 -5.71 32.88 34.87
C LEU A 379 -6.04 34.08 35.76
N ILE A 380 -5.04 34.72 36.36
CA ILE A 380 -5.22 35.97 37.11
C ILE A 380 -5.11 37.11 36.09
N PRO A 381 -6.17 37.93 35.86
CA PRO A 381 -6.05 39.11 35.03
C PRO A 381 -4.93 39.97 35.58
N LYS A 382 -4.00 40.43 34.72
CA LYS A 382 -3.01 41.46 35.10
C LYS A 382 -3.80 42.64 35.66
N VAL A 383 -3.81 42.79 36.98
CA VAL A 383 -4.23 44.03 37.62
C VAL A 383 -3.11 45.01 37.28
N ASP A 384 -3.42 46.00 36.44
CA ASP A 384 -2.52 47.09 36.07
C ASP A 384 -1.95 47.75 37.34
N GLU A 385 -0.71 47.42 37.68
CA GLU A 385 0.11 48.26 38.56
C GLU A 385 0.78 49.33 37.70
N GLY A 386 0.11 50.48 37.54
CA GLY A 386 0.77 51.63 36.95
C GLY A 386 -0.12 52.78 36.47
N VAL A 387 -0.71 53.54 37.38
CA VAL A 387 -0.84 55.00 37.14
C VAL A 387 -0.19 55.74 38.30
N PRO A 388 1.06 56.21 38.14
CA PRO A 388 1.68 57.11 39.10
C PRO A 388 1.12 58.52 38.92
N GLY A 389 0.48 59.01 39.99
CA GLY A 389 0.38 60.41 40.40
C GLY A 389 0.21 61.51 39.34
N GLU A 390 -0.96 62.15 39.37
CA GLU A 390 -1.01 63.61 39.22
C GLU A 390 -1.66 64.25 40.45
N LYS A 391 -0.85 65.07 41.13
CA LYS A 391 -1.26 66.01 42.17
C LYS A 391 -1.76 67.31 41.52
N LYS A 392 -2.88 67.81 42.07
CA LYS A 392 -3.24 69.22 42.31
C LYS A 392 -3.49 70.16 41.12
N GLY A 393 -4.63 70.86 41.19
CA GLY A 393 -4.78 72.20 40.63
C GLY A 393 -6.20 72.74 40.68
N LEU A 394 -6.52 73.47 41.76
CA LEU A 394 -7.59 74.47 42.00
C LEU A 394 -9.02 74.20 41.50
#